data_AF-A0A0F9CHL9-F1
#
_entry.id   AF-A0A0F9CHL9-F1
#
_cell.length_a   1.000
_cell.length_b   1.000
_cell.length_c   1.000
_cell.angle_alpha   90.00
_cell.angle_beta   90.00
_cell.angle_gamma   90.00
#
_symmetry.space_group_name_H-M   'P 1'
#
loop_
_entity.id
_entity.type
_entity.pdbx_description
1 polymer ?
#
loop_
_entity_poly.entity_id
_entity_poly.type
_entity_poly.pdbx_seq_one_letter_code
_entity_poly.pdbx_strand_id
1 'polypeptide(L)'
;VTCFQGDGGSIPVRLPINIWSMQCLITEEPVSGVPLRARITRDGPDMTVEVENTADLAVTDGYVRFSNNRVMKLGPVPAKSTRRFTRKPKKTKKPWDVKRWDDCVRDSARPIFTGDQAYFAWGTLGRTRSIEDYLERGAAVVCLRYVDSDAGFGLKKRQAAVNHIQMARLVVFPEEGTIP
;
A
#
# COMPACT_ATOMS: atom_id res chain seq x y z
N VAL A 1 17.00 -2.55 -17.06
CA VAL A 1 15.59 -2.36 -17.49
C VAL A 1 14.87 -1.75 -16.31
N THR A 2 14.32 -0.54 -16.47
CA THR A 2 13.73 0.19 -15.34
C THR A 2 12.31 0.56 -15.71
N CYS A 3 11.35 0.08 -14.93
CA CYS A 3 9.93 0.37 -15.09
C CYS A 3 9.45 1.08 -13.83
N PHE A 4 8.90 2.29 -13.99
CA PHE A 4 8.20 2.96 -12.90
C PHE A 4 6.75 2.48 -12.92
N GLN A 5 6.45 1.56 -12.00
CA GLN A 5 5.08 1.12 -11.79
C GLN A 5 4.49 1.92 -10.63
N GLY A 6 3.67 2.92 -10.98
CA GLY A 6 2.67 3.45 -10.06
C GLY A 6 1.55 2.43 -9.87
N ASP A 7 0.78 2.54 -8.80
CA ASP A 7 -0.35 1.63 -8.59
C ASP A 7 -1.35 1.80 -9.75
N GLY A 8 -1.49 0.75 -10.57
CA GLY A 8 -2.38 0.73 -11.73
C GLY A 8 -1.90 1.43 -12.99
N GLY A 9 -0.65 1.91 -13.02
CA GLY A 9 -0.07 2.51 -14.21
C GLY A 9 1.41 2.19 -14.34
N SER A 10 1.77 1.48 -15.40
CA SER A 10 3.17 1.35 -15.82
C SER A 10 3.47 2.50 -16.77
N ILE A 11 4.30 3.46 -16.37
CA ILE A 11 4.85 4.46 -17.30
C ILE A 11 6.19 3.90 -17.78
N PRO A 12 6.28 3.34 -19.00
CA PRO A 12 7.57 2.89 -19.53
C PRO A 12 8.45 4.11 -19.78
N VAL A 13 9.63 4.14 -19.18
CA VAL A 13 10.62 5.18 -19.52
C VAL A 13 11.44 4.77 -20.74
N ARG A 14 11.68 3.46 -20.98
CA ARG A 14 12.36 2.92 -22.17
C ARG A 14 12.02 1.44 -22.45
N LEU A 15 10.90 1.13 -23.11
CA LEU A 15 10.62 -0.17 -23.76
C LEU A 15 9.58 0.01 -24.89
N PRO A 16 9.67 -0.75 -25.99
CA PRO A 16 8.53 -0.93 -26.89
C PRO A 16 7.48 -1.80 -26.15
N ILE A 17 6.40 -1.19 -25.67
CA ILE A 17 5.32 -1.92 -25.00
C ILE A 17 4.48 -2.66 -26.05
N ASN A 18 4.43 -3.99 -25.92
CA ASN A 18 3.35 -4.78 -26.47
C ASN A 18 2.30 -5.00 -25.36
N ILE A 19 1.09 -4.49 -25.52
CA ILE A 19 0.07 -4.47 -24.44
C ILE A 19 -0.38 -5.89 -24.02
N TRP A 20 -0.06 -6.90 -24.83
CA TRP A 20 -0.35 -8.31 -24.56
C TRP A 20 0.61 -8.97 -23.55
N SER A 21 1.74 -8.33 -23.20
CA SER A 21 2.71 -8.88 -22.24
C SER A 21 2.52 -8.40 -20.80
N MET A 22 1.55 -7.52 -20.52
CA MET A 22 1.20 -7.14 -19.15
C MET A 22 0.16 -8.10 -18.59
N GLN A 23 0.62 -9.27 -18.17
CA GLN A 23 -0.16 -10.10 -17.27
C GLN A 23 -0.22 -9.35 -15.93
N CYS A 24 -1.37 -8.74 -15.61
CA CYS A 24 -1.66 -8.24 -14.27
C CYS A 24 -1.72 -9.44 -13.32
N LEU A 25 -0.54 -9.96 -12.94
CA LEU A 25 -0.36 -11.04 -11.99
C LEU A 25 -0.69 -10.54 -10.60
N ILE A 26 -1.98 -10.36 -10.33
CA ILE A 26 -2.48 -10.02 -9.00
C ILE A 26 -3.63 -10.98 -8.75
N THR A 27 -3.25 -12.16 -8.27
CA THR A 27 -4.17 -13.04 -7.54
C THR A 27 -4.44 -12.40 -6.18
N GLU A 28 -5.65 -12.57 -5.64
CA GLU A 28 -6.00 -12.22 -4.25
C GLU A 28 -5.43 -13.25 -3.27
N GLU A 29 -4.20 -13.67 -3.50
CA GLU A 29 -3.51 -14.65 -2.68
C GLU A 29 -2.42 -13.96 -1.87
N PRO A 30 -2.15 -14.43 -0.63
CA PRO A 30 -1.00 -13.99 0.12
C PRO A 30 0.27 -14.18 -0.72
N VAL A 31 0.93 -13.07 -1.06
CA VAL A 31 2.23 -13.13 -1.74
C VAL A 31 3.27 -13.57 -0.71
N SER A 32 3.79 -14.79 -0.87
CA SER A 32 4.88 -15.27 -0.02
C SER A 32 6.13 -14.41 -0.24
N GLY A 33 6.79 -13.98 0.84
CA GLY A 33 8.07 -13.27 0.76
C GLY A 33 7.98 -11.77 0.53
N VAL A 34 6.83 -11.13 0.80
CA VAL A 34 6.76 -9.66 0.87
C VAL A 34 7.66 -9.18 2.03
N PRO A 35 8.62 -8.27 1.78
CA PRO A 35 9.60 -7.88 2.78
C PRO A 35 9.08 -6.80 3.75
N LEU A 36 7.77 -6.85 4.03
CA LEU A 36 7.06 -6.01 4.97
C LEU A 36 6.03 -6.83 5.72
N ARG A 37 5.95 -6.61 7.03
CA ARG A 37 4.88 -7.10 7.88
C ARG A 37 4.33 -5.95 8.70
N ALA A 38 3.05 -6.00 8.98
CA ALA A 38 2.41 -5.03 9.86
C ALA A 38 1.49 -5.75 10.84
N ARG A 39 1.53 -5.32 12.10
CA ARG A 39 0.58 -5.71 13.13
C ARG A 39 -0.11 -4.46 13.65
N ILE A 40 -1.41 -4.58 13.91
CA ILE A 40 -2.19 -3.49 14.48
C ILE A 40 -2.81 -3.98 15.76
N THR A 41 -2.63 -3.23 16.83
CA THR A 41 -3.26 -3.47 18.12
C THR A 41 -4.14 -2.27 18.45
N ARG A 42 -5.38 -2.54 18.88
CA ARG A 42 -6.30 -1.52 19.37
C ARG A 42 -6.20 -1.43 20.88
N ASP A 43 -5.96 -0.24 21.41
CA ASP A 43 -5.99 0.06 22.84
C ASP A 43 -6.91 1.26 23.09
N GLY A 44 -8.17 0.97 23.36
CA GLY A 44 -9.22 1.97 23.47
C GLY A 44 -9.34 2.87 22.22
N PRO A 45 -9.19 4.20 22.35
CA PRO A 45 -9.26 5.13 21.22
C PRO A 45 -7.99 5.16 20.35
N ASP A 46 -6.88 4.64 20.87
CA ASP A 46 -5.58 4.63 20.23
C ASP A 46 -5.35 3.34 19.43
N MET A 47 -4.56 3.46 18.37
CA MET A 47 -4.11 2.34 17.56
C MET A 47 -2.59 2.31 17.60
N THR A 48 -2.05 1.13 17.86
CA THR A 48 -0.63 0.85 17.74
C THR A 48 -0.41 0.07 16.46
N VAL A 49 0.39 0.64 15.55
CA VAL A 49 0.81 0.00 14.31
C VAL A 49 2.28 -0.32 14.43
N GLU A 50 2.62 -1.60 14.39
CA GLU A 50 3.99 -2.08 14.29
C GLU A 50 4.27 -2.49 12.85
N VAL A 51 5.33 -1.94 12.27
CA VAL A 51 5.78 -2.24 10.91
C VAL A 51 7.18 -2.83 10.99
N GLU A 52 7.32 -4.06 10.52
CA GLU A 52 8.60 -4.75 10.33
C GLU A 52 8.99 -4.66 8.86
N ASN A 53 10.11 -4.01 8.59
CA ASN A 53 10.70 -3.89 7.26
C ASN A 53 11.91 -4.81 7.14
N THR A 54 11.77 -5.90 6.40
CA THR A 54 12.85 -6.86 6.13
C THR A 54 13.52 -6.60 4.78
N ALA A 55 13.14 -5.54 4.07
CA ALA A 55 13.79 -5.12 2.83
C ALA A 55 15.13 -4.43 3.12
N ASP A 56 16.00 -4.39 2.10
CA ASP A 56 17.23 -3.60 2.10
C ASP A 56 16.98 -2.11 1.81
N LEU A 57 15.74 -1.74 1.52
CA LEU A 57 15.31 -0.36 1.30
C LEU A 57 14.46 0.15 2.46
N ALA A 58 14.66 1.42 2.82
CA ALA A 58 13.83 2.08 3.81
C ALA A 58 12.44 2.41 3.24
N VAL A 59 11.44 2.45 4.12
CA VAL A 59 10.14 3.07 3.85
C VAL A 59 10.25 4.56 4.16
N THR A 60 9.86 5.41 3.22
CA THR A 60 9.86 6.87 3.39
C THR A 60 8.66 7.39 4.14
N ASP A 61 7.49 6.80 3.85
CA ASP A 61 6.21 7.26 4.35
C ASP A 61 5.23 6.08 4.37
N GLY A 62 4.23 6.18 5.24
CA GLY A 62 3.22 5.14 5.39
C GLY A 62 1.88 5.71 5.82
N TYR A 63 0.84 4.97 5.50
CA TYR A 63 -0.52 5.38 5.78
C TYR A 63 -1.38 4.18 6.13
N VAL A 64 -2.13 4.27 7.21
CA VAL A 64 -3.10 3.25 7.61
C VAL A 64 -4.50 3.81 7.46
N ARG A 65 -5.33 3.09 6.73
CA ARG A 65 -6.76 3.36 6.61
C ARG A 65 -7.54 2.36 7.45
N PHE A 66 -8.52 2.88 8.16
CA PHE A 66 -9.48 2.14 8.97
C PHE A 66 -10.89 2.38 8.43
N SER A 67 -11.86 1.62 8.94
CA SER A 67 -13.28 1.87 8.71
C SER A 67 -13.71 3.29 9.10
N ASN A 68 -14.88 3.71 8.62
CA ASN A 68 -15.46 5.03 8.89
C ASN A 68 -14.57 6.21 8.46
N ASN A 69 -13.78 6.01 7.40
CA ASN A 69 -12.92 7.04 6.83
C ASN A 69 -11.92 7.61 7.85
N ARG A 70 -11.40 6.75 8.73
CA ARG A 70 -10.36 7.10 9.69
C ARG A 70 -9.00 6.71 9.17
N VAL A 71 -8.02 7.53 9.48
CA VAL A 71 -6.68 7.42 8.90
C VAL A 71 -5.60 7.73 9.90
N MET A 72 -4.44 7.13 9.71
CA MET A 72 -3.25 7.35 10.51
C MET A 72 -2.02 7.43 9.61
N LYS A 73 -1.29 8.54 9.71
CA LYS A 73 0.01 8.69 9.04
C LYS A 73 1.09 7.99 9.88
N LEU A 74 1.88 7.17 9.20
CA LEU A 74 3.09 6.57 9.73
C LEU A 74 4.29 7.42 9.32
N GLY A 75 5.39 7.29 10.05
CA GLY A 75 6.66 7.88 9.66
C GLY A 75 7.52 6.92 8.85
N PRO A 76 8.77 7.29 8.56
CA PRO A 76 9.71 6.41 7.90
C PRO A 76 10.03 5.17 8.74
N VAL A 77 10.29 4.05 8.06
CA VAL A 77 10.75 2.79 8.66
C VAL A 77 12.06 2.39 7.97
N PRO A 78 13.22 2.46 8.66
CA PRO A 78 14.50 2.10 8.07
C PRO A 78 14.51 0.68 7.49
N ALA A 79 15.45 0.42 6.57
CA ALA A 79 15.73 -0.93 6.09
C ALA A 79 16.06 -1.87 7.26
N LYS A 80 15.68 -3.15 7.14
CA LYS A 80 15.96 -4.20 8.15
C LYS A 80 15.62 -3.80 9.59
N SER A 81 14.49 -3.10 9.78
CA SER A 81 14.11 -2.56 11.09
C SER A 81 12.62 -2.69 11.37
N THR A 82 12.27 -2.62 12.65
CA THR A 82 10.88 -2.56 13.12
C THR A 82 10.61 -1.22 13.77
N ARG A 83 9.46 -0.61 13.45
CA ARG A 83 9.00 0.65 14.06
C ARG A 83 7.57 0.50 14.55
N ARG A 84 7.31 1.11 15.72
CA ARG A 84 5.99 1.17 16.35
C ARG A 84 5.48 2.60 16.34
N PHE A 85 4.22 2.76 15.96
CA PHE A 85 3.52 4.04 15.93
C PHE A 85 2.24 3.91 16.74
N THR A 86 2.10 4.67 17.83
CA THR A 86 0.88 4.67 18.65
C THR A 86 0.21 6.03 18.56
N ARG A 87 -0.97 6.10 17.92
CA ARG A 87 -1.73 7.35 17.73
C ARG A 87 -3.22 7.07 17.55
N LYS A 88 -4.06 8.02 17.95
CA LYS A 88 -5.49 8.04 17.59
C LYS A 88 -5.69 8.27 16.08
N PRO A 89 -6.38 7.38 15.35
CA PRO A 89 -6.74 7.63 13.96
C PRO A 89 -7.65 8.84 13.82
N LYS A 90 -7.36 9.72 12.86
CA LYS A 90 -8.13 10.95 12.60
C LYS A 90 -9.20 10.69 11.54
N LYS A 91 -10.38 11.29 11.69
CA LYS A 91 -11.40 11.28 10.63
C LYS A 91 -10.93 12.20 9.51
N THR A 92 -10.94 11.73 8.26
CA THR A 92 -10.70 12.62 7.13
C THR A 92 -12.00 13.36 6.77
N LYS A 93 -11.88 14.66 6.47
CA LYS A 93 -13.00 15.52 6.08
C LYS A 93 -13.60 15.14 4.72
N LYS A 94 -12.83 14.46 3.89
CA LYS A 94 -13.23 14.10 2.53
C LYS A 94 -13.52 12.59 2.54
N PRO A 95 -14.78 12.16 2.37
CA PRO A 95 -15.10 10.75 2.23
C PRO A 95 -14.30 10.18 1.07
N TRP A 96 -13.77 8.99 1.32
CA TRP A 96 -13.16 8.16 0.30
C TRP A 96 -14.27 7.66 -0.62
N ASP A 97 -14.49 8.36 -1.74
CA ASP A 97 -15.54 8.05 -2.72
C ASP A 97 -14.90 7.79 -4.09
N VAL A 98 -15.28 6.66 -4.71
CA VAL A 98 -14.87 6.25 -6.05
C VAL A 98 -15.24 7.32 -7.09
N LYS A 99 -16.30 8.12 -6.88
CA LYS A 99 -16.67 9.24 -7.77
C LYS A 99 -15.59 10.32 -7.88
N ARG A 100 -14.69 10.42 -6.91
CA ARG A 100 -13.59 11.40 -6.90
C ARG A 100 -12.40 10.96 -7.76
N TRP A 101 -12.47 9.77 -8.36
CA TRP A 101 -11.50 9.23 -9.33
C TRP A 101 -11.23 10.20 -10.48
N ASP A 102 -12.29 10.79 -11.05
CA ASP A 102 -12.16 11.64 -12.23
C ASP A 102 -11.35 12.91 -11.97
N ASP A 103 -11.40 13.43 -10.75
CA ASP A 103 -10.67 14.63 -10.33
C ASP A 103 -9.18 14.33 -10.06
N CYS A 104 -8.88 13.20 -9.41
CA CYS A 104 -7.51 12.87 -9.02
C CYS A 104 -6.62 12.43 -10.20
N VAL A 105 -7.19 11.88 -11.27
CA VAL A 105 -6.43 11.39 -12.44
C VAL A 105 -6.03 12.52 -13.39
N ARG A 106 -6.81 13.62 -13.45
CA ARG A 106 -6.54 14.72 -14.39
C ARG A 106 -5.38 15.63 -13.97
N ASP A 107 -5.05 15.69 -12.67
CA ASP A 107 -4.25 16.79 -12.11
C ASP A 107 -2.78 16.41 -11.78
N SER A 108 -2.36 15.16 -11.99
CA SER A 108 -1.06 14.68 -11.47
C SER A 108 0.08 14.75 -12.48
N ALA A 109 0.63 15.95 -12.72
CA ALA A 109 1.94 16.10 -13.37
C ALA A 109 3.12 15.67 -12.45
N ARG A 110 2.90 15.58 -11.13
CA ARG A 110 3.77 14.93 -10.14
C ARG A 110 2.93 14.36 -8.99
N PRO A 111 2.87 13.03 -8.79
CA PRO A 111 2.07 12.46 -7.71
C PRO A 111 2.72 12.74 -6.35
N ILE A 112 2.22 13.73 -5.62
CA ILE A 112 2.44 13.82 -4.17
C ILE A 112 1.77 12.59 -3.57
N PHE A 113 2.51 11.78 -2.80
CA PHE A 113 1.96 10.62 -2.12
C PHE A 113 0.99 11.09 -1.04
N THR A 114 -0.30 11.09 -1.35
CA THR A 114 -1.36 11.46 -0.40
C THR A 114 -1.86 10.26 0.40
N GLY A 115 -1.30 9.07 0.17
CA GLY A 115 -1.91 7.79 0.55
C GLY A 115 -3.04 7.40 -0.41
N ASP A 116 -3.80 8.36 -0.93
CA ASP A 116 -4.98 8.10 -1.76
C ASP A 116 -4.67 7.28 -3.02
N GLN A 117 -3.54 7.57 -3.65
CA GLN A 117 -3.05 6.86 -4.84
C GLN A 117 -2.75 5.38 -4.60
N ALA A 118 -2.47 4.96 -3.35
CA ALA A 118 -2.19 3.56 -3.03
C ALA A 118 -3.45 2.69 -2.96
N TYR A 119 -4.64 3.25 -3.14
CA TYR A 119 -5.88 2.48 -3.08
C TYR A 119 -6.69 2.61 -4.39
N PHE A 120 -6.26 3.52 -5.28
CA PHE A 120 -6.90 3.82 -6.55
C PHE A 120 -5.88 3.69 -7.68
N ALA A 121 -6.07 2.65 -8.47
CA ALA A 121 -5.19 2.26 -9.55
C ALA A 121 -6.06 1.97 -10.79
N TRP A 122 -5.63 2.41 -11.98
CA TRP A 122 -6.40 2.18 -13.21
C TRP A 122 -6.56 0.66 -13.44
N GLY A 123 -7.79 0.20 -13.73
CA GLY A 123 -8.10 -1.22 -13.86
C GLY A 123 -8.20 -2.01 -12.55
N THR A 124 -8.23 -1.36 -11.37
CA THR A 124 -8.28 -2.03 -10.07
C THR A 124 -9.58 -1.87 -9.30
N LEU A 125 -10.70 -1.54 -9.97
CA LEU A 125 -11.99 -1.34 -9.30
C LEU A 125 -12.38 -2.51 -8.40
N GLY A 126 -12.14 -3.75 -8.83
CA GLY A 126 -12.33 -4.95 -8.01
C GLY A 126 -11.47 -4.96 -6.73
N ARG A 127 -10.22 -4.47 -6.79
CA ARG A 127 -9.33 -4.36 -5.62
C ARG A 127 -9.76 -3.25 -4.68
N THR A 128 -10.18 -2.11 -5.23
CA THR A 128 -10.69 -1.00 -4.44
C THR A 128 -11.94 -1.47 -3.67
N ARG A 129 -12.89 -2.15 -4.36
CA ARG A 129 -14.06 -2.74 -3.70
C ARG A 129 -13.68 -3.76 -2.63
N SER A 130 -12.76 -4.67 -2.93
CA SER A 130 -12.30 -5.66 -1.94
C SER A 130 -11.65 -5.01 -0.71
N ILE A 131 -10.89 -3.91 -0.90
CA ILE A 131 -10.34 -3.13 0.22
C ILE A 131 -11.48 -2.53 1.05
N GLU A 132 -12.50 -1.95 0.43
CA GLU A 132 -13.68 -1.45 1.17
C GLU A 132 -14.35 -2.58 1.96
N ASP A 133 -14.59 -3.74 1.34
CA ASP A 133 -15.19 -4.90 2.00
C ASP A 133 -14.36 -5.36 3.22
N TYR A 134 -13.02 -5.37 3.11
CA TYR A 134 -12.14 -5.66 4.25
C TYR A 134 -12.24 -4.60 5.35
N LEU A 135 -12.26 -3.32 4.99
CA LEU A 135 -12.41 -2.22 5.95
C LEU A 135 -13.76 -2.30 6.68
N GLU A 136 -14.85 -2.60 5.98
CA GLU A 136 -16.17 -2.80 6.57
C GLU A 136 -16.20 -3.97 7.56
N ARG A 137 -15.43 -5.02 7.28
CA ARG A 137 -15.23 -6.17 8.18
C ARG A 137 -14.29 -5.88 9.36
N GLY A 138 -13.86 -4.63 9.54
CA GLY A 138 -13.03 -4.20 10.66
C GLY A 138 -11.53 -4.35 10.43
N ALA A 139 -11.09 -4.71 9.22
CA ALA A 139 -9.67 -4.66 8.89
C ALA A 139 -9.18 -3.21 8.84
N ALA A 140 -7.86 -3.08 8.79
CA ALA A 140 -7.16 -1.89 8.44
C ALA A 140 -6.22 -2.19 7.26
N VAL A 141 -6.01 -1.21 6.40
CA VAL A 141 -5.11 -1.34 5.26
C VAL A 141 -3.92 -0.44 5.47
N VAL A 142 -2.74 -1.04 5.50
CA VAL A 142 -1.45 -0.39 5.68
C VAL A 142 -0.78 -0.24 4.32
N CYS A 143 -0.59 1.00 3.89
CA CYS A 143 0.13 1.36 2.67
C CYS A 143 1.49 1.92 3.04
N LEU A 144 2.56 1.38 2.45
CA LEU A 144 3.94 1.76 2.74
C LEU A 144 4.67 2.05 1.43
N ARG A 145 5.49 3.10 1.42
CA ARG A 145 6.25 3.52 0.22
C ARG A 145 7.75 3.40 0.45
N TYR A 146 8.46 2.63 -0.38
CA TYR A 146 9.92 2.54 -0.33
C TYR A 146 10.62 3.81 -0.83
N VAL A 147 11.85 4.06 -0.34
CA VAL A 147 12.81 4.97 -1.00
C VAL A 147 13.19 4.33 -2.32
N ASP A 148 13.10 5.08 -3.43
CA ASP A 148 13.60 4.75 -4.78
C ASP A 148 13.49 3.25 -5.15
N SER A 149 12.41 2.91 -5.88
CA SER A 149 11.79 1.58 -5.98
C SER A 149 12.59 0.45 -6.64
N ASP A 150 13.84 0.22 -6.26
CA ASP A 150 14.64 -0.94 -6.68
C ASP A 150 14.42 -2.18 -5.80
N ALA A 151 13.43 -2.17 -4.90
CA ALA A 151 13.05 -3.34 -4.10
C ALA A 151 12.45 -4.42 -5.00
N GLY A 152 13.32 -5.30 -5.49
CA GLY A 152 12.94 -6.54 -6.16
C GLY A 152 12.30 -7.52 -5.19
N PHE A 153 11.18 -8.11 -5.59
CA PHE A 153 10.66 -9.33 -4.95
C PHE A 153 10.47 -10.40 -6.04
N GLY A 154 10.82 -11.63 -5.69
CA GLY A 154 10.77 -12.78 -6.60
C GLY A 154 9.37 -13.37 -6.66
N LEU A 155 8.91 -13.69 -7.85
CA LEU A 155 7.71 -14.49 -8.06
C LEU A 155 8.13 -15.76 -8.82
N LYS A 156 7.60 -16.91 -8.41
CA LYS A 156 8.08 -18.22 -8.88
C LYS A 156 7.91 -18.35 -10.40
N LYS A 157 8.91 -18.94 -11.08
CA LYS A 157 8.92 -19.27 -12.53
C LYS A 157 8.78 -18.07 -13.49
N ARG A 158 9.67 -17.08 -13.41
CA ARG A 158 9.64 -15.89 -14.27
C ARG A 158 10.78 -15.84 -15.29
N GLN A 159 10.50 -15.22 -16.44
CA GLN A 159 11.47 -14.94 -17.51
C GLN A 159 12.09 -13.53 -17.41
N ALA A 160 11.59 -12.65 -16.53
CA ALA A 160 12.10 -11.30 -16.32
C ALA A 160 12.50 -11.07 -14.86
N ALA A 161 13.64 -10.39 -14.66
CA ALA A 161 14.38 -10.36 -13.39
C ALA A 161 14.09 -9.17 -12.46
N VAL A 162 13.20 -8.24 -12.82
CA VAL A 162 13.01 -7.03 -12.01
C VAL A 162 11.54 -6.68 -11.85
N ASN A 163 11.06 -6.74 -10.61
CA ASN A 163 9.75 -6.21 -10.20
C ASN A 163 10.02 -5.04 -9.28
N HIS A 164 9.76 -3.83 -9.74
CA HIS A 164 9.89 -2.63 -8.92
C HIS A 164 8.57 -2.39 -8.21
N ILE A 165 8.52 -2.59 -6.89
CA ILE A 165 7.40 -2.12 -6.07
C ILE A 165 7.83 -0.84 -5.39
N GLN A 166 7.15 0.26 -5.74
CA GLN A 166 7.27 1.49 -4.95
C GLN A 166 6.34 1.47 -3.73
N MET A 167 5.21 0.76 -3.81
CA MET A 167 4.17 0.76 -2.77
C MET A 167 3.69 -0.64 -2.41
N ALA A 168 3.74 -0.96 -1.12
CA ALA A 168 3.17 -2.18 -0.56
C ALA A 168 1.84 -1.89 0.14
N ARG A 169 0.90 -2.82 0.03
CA ARG A 169 -0.43 -2.76 0.67
C ARG A 169 -0.64 -4.02 1.47
N LEU A 170 -0.95 -3.87 2.74
CA LEU A 170 -1.18 -4.98 3.65
C LEU A 170 -2.57 -4.83 4.27
N VAL A 171 -3.42 -5.84 4.11
CA VAL A 171 -4.68 -5.94 4.86
C VAL A 171 -4.36 -6.61 6.19
N VAL A 172 -4.68 -5.93 7.29
CA VAL A 172 -4.37 -6.39 8.65
C VAL A 172 -5.63 -6.27 9.49
N PHE A 173 -6.02 -7.35 10.17
CA PHE A 173 -7.09 -7.30 11.16
C PHE A 173 -6.49 -6.86 12.51
N PRO A 174 -7.00 -5.78 13.13
CA PRO A 174 -6.51 -5.34 14.43
C PRO A 174 -6.73 -6.42 15.50
N GLU A 175 -5.71 -6.67 16.30
CA GLU A 175 -5.80 -7.42 17.54
C GLU A 175 -6.34 -6.49 18.64
N GLU A 176 -7.20 -6.99 19.51
CA GLU A 176 -7.60 -6.25 20.72
C GLU A 176 -6.44 -6.32 21.73
N GLY A 177 -6.01 -5.17 22.23
CA GLY A 177 -5.03 -5.12 23.31
C GLY A 177 -5.62 -5.71 24.57
N THR A 178 -4.90 -6.62 25.23
CA THR A 178 -5.21 -6.99 26.61
C THR A 178 -5.07 -5.74 27.46
N ILE A 179 -6.20 -5.21 27.95
CA ILE A 179 -6.24 -4.25 29.05
C ILE A 179 -5.59 -4.98 30.25
N PRO A 180 -4.42 -4.54 30.74
CA PRO A 180 -3.84 -5.10 31.96
C PRO A 180 -4.72 -4.80 33.18
#